data_AF-A0A6G0VKD4-F1
#
_entry.id   AF-A0A6G0VKD4-F1
#
_cell.length_a   1.000
_cell.length_b   1.000
_cell.length_c   1.000
_cell.angle_alpha   90.00
_cell.angle_beta   90.00
_cell.angle_gamma   90.00
#
_symmetry.space_group_name_H-M   'P 1'
#
loop_
_entity.id
_entity.type
_entity.pdbx_description
1 polymer ?
#
loop_
_entity_poly.entity_id
_entity_poly.type
_entity_poly.pdbx_seq_one_letter_code
_entity_poly.pdbx_strand_id
1 'polypeptide(L)'
;HLSFKKDHQKHGLLIFDEIFLRESVSVNSKTLNYTGLIDFGEEDEELKDLPKAKNINSKATHGLVFMFQPLADSYTQPIAVFASKGPVNGLTLSKLIVKEVLLLEKCGAYVHGFVSDGAQTNRRVWTEFGISGKLNSPNSSEWEFTDVFEHDYSLAPIVECLKYYIVGYLSHQIMKRTTCSKCKSCLTSPQNYSAEALLTNIKSKGCLKHPNIYLYNLMSAIEDEFQKYCENLTVFDDIVEGLITKFETFTFPCAEHKDYIISYSIKYYISMRMRQYTRQTNQDKSKENLKKKKLSKFCKT
;
A
#
# COMPACT_ATOMS: atom_id res chain seq x y z
N HIS A 1 -4.33 -27.55 -15.95
CA HIS A 1 -4.21 -28.55 -14.87
C HIS A 1 -5.38 -29.54 -14.91
N LEU A 2 -6.62 -29.07 -14.70
CA LEU A 2 -7.84 -29.89 -14.73
C LEU A 2 -8.07 -30.63 -16.06
N SER A 3 -7.61 -30.07 -17.18
CA SER A 3 -7.67 -30.70 -18.51
C SER A 3 -6.98 -32.07 -18.58
N PHE A 4 -5.98 -32.32 -17.74
CA PHE A 4 -5.22 -33.58 -17.71
C PHE A 4 -5.73 -34.56 -16.62
N LYS A 5 -6.79 -34.21 -15.90
CA LYS A 5 -7.35 -35.03 -14.81
C LYS A 5 -8.47 -35.93 -15.34
N LYS A 6 -8.59 -37.13 -14.76
CA LYS A 6 -9.74 -38.00 -15.01
C LYS A 6 -10.99 -37.37 -14.42
N ASP A 7 -12.15 -37.76 -14.94
CA ASP A 7 -13.43 -37.12 -14.60
C ASP A 7 -13.72 -37.09 -13.09
N HIS A 8 -13.60 -38.24 -12.41
CA HIS A 8 -13.78 -38.34 -10.96
C HIS A 8 -12.83 -37.45 -10.14
N GLN A 9 -11.65 -37.10 -10.67
CA GLN A 9 -10.65 -36.24 -10.01
C GLN A 9 -10.97 -34.75 -10.13
N LYS A 10 -11.97 -34.39 -10.95
CA LYS A 10 -12.42 -33.01 -11.12
C LYS A 10 -13.48 -32.61 -10.09
N HIS A 11 -14.04 -33.57 -9.36
CA HIS A 11 -15.02 -33.33 -8.31
C HIS A 11 -14.34 -32.90 -7.01
N GLY A 12 -14.81 -31.81 -6.41
CA GLY A 12 -14.18 -31.22 -5.23
C GLY A 12 -15.10 -30.35 -4.40
N LEU A 13 -14.51 -29.79 -3.34
CA LEU A 13 -15.12 -28.83 -2.44
C LEU A 13 -14.36 -27.51 -2.51
N LEU A 14 -15.08 -26.42 -2.32
CA LEU A 14 -14.51 -25.10 -2.09
C LEU A 14 -14.23 -24.94 -0.59
N ILE A 15 -13.01 -24.61 -0.21
CA ILE A 15 -12.64 -24.34 1.18
C ILE A 15 -12.28 -22.87 1.27
N PHE A 16 -12.75 -22.17 2.31
CA PHE A 16 -12.30 -20.82 2.56
C PHE A 16 -12.15 -20.52 4.04
N ASP A 17 -11.22 -19.64 4.35
CA ASP A 17 -10.97 -19.17 5.71
C ASP A 17 -10.40 -17.75 5.72
N GLU A 18 -10.55 -17.07 6.85
CA GLU A 18 -10.02 -15.74 7.10
C GLU A 18 -8.81 -15.79 8.04
N ILE A 19 -7.71 -15.19 7.60
CA ILE A 19 -6.48 -15.12 8.38
C ILE A 19 -6.25 -13.68 8.84
N PHE A 20 -5.99 -13.49 10.13
CA PHE A 20 -5.58 -12.19 10.65
C PHE A 20 -4.22 -11.77 10.09
N LEU A 21 -4.18 -10.56 9.54
CA LEU A 21 -2.97 -9.92 9.02
C LEU A 21 -2.47 -8.84 9.96
N ARG A 22 -1.16 -8.62 9.95
CA ARG A 22 -0.57 -7.44 10.59
C ARG A 22 -0.80 -6.22 9.69
N GLU A 23 -1.53 -5.24 10.19
CA GLU A 23 -1.67 -3.93 9.55
C GLU A 23 -0.30 -3.33 9.22
N SER A 24 -0.01 -3.20 7.93
CA SER A 24 1.19 -2.54 7.43
C SER A 24 0.99 -2.11 5.98
N VAL A 25 1.68 -1.04 5.59
CA VAL A 25 1.75 -0.61 4.18
C VAL A 25 3.20 -0.69 3.73
N SER A 26 3.41 -1.12 2.50
CA SER A 26 4.74 -1.11 1.87
C SER A 26 4.67 -0.59 0.45
N VAL A 27 5.83 -0.31 -0.14
CA VAL A 27 5.94 0.21 -1.51
C VAL A 27 6.40 -0.91 -2.42
N ASN A 28 5.63 -1.21 -3.46
CA ASN A 28 6.09 -2.07 -4.54
C ASN A 28 7.07 -1.27 -5.41
N SER A 29 8.36 -1.59 -5.34
CA SER A 29 9.39 -0.84 -6.06
C SER A 29 9.37 -1.05 -7.59
N LYS A 30 8.59 -2.01 -8.09
CA LYS A 30 8.41 -2.25 -9.53
C LYS A 30 7.26 -1.41 -10.08
N THR A 31 6.11 -1.47 -9.43
CA THR A 31 4.88 -0.78 -9.87
C THR A 31 4.76 0.64 -9.32
N LEU A 32 5.56 1.00 -8.32
CA LEU A 32 5.51 2.28 -7.61
C LEU A 32 4.18 2.56 -6.90
N ASN A 33 3.44 1.50 -6.55
CA ASN A 33 2.18 1.58 -5.81
C ASN A 33 2.33 1.12 -4.36
N TYR A 34 1.38 1.52 -3.52
CA TYR A 34 1.24 0.98 -2.17
C TYR A 34 0.67 -0.44 -2.18
N THR A 35 1.13 -1.27 -1.25
CA THR A 35 0.63 -2.62 -0.99
C THR A 35 0.30 -2.80 0.50
N GLY A 36 -0.48 -3.84 0.83
CA GLY A 36 -1.01 -4.04 2.18
C GLY A 36 -2.32 -3.30 2.45
N LEU A 37 -3.02 -2.90 1.38
CA LEU A 37 -4.32 -2.23 1.42
C LEU A 37 -5.45 -3.21 1.12
N ILE A 38 -6.69 -2.77 1.32
CA ILE A 38 -7.89 -3.51 0.91
C ILE A 38 -7.85 -3.76 -0.60
N ASP A 39 -8.03 -5.02 -1.00
CA ASP A 39 -7.98 -5.46 -2.38
C ASP A 39 -8.91 -6.67 -2.58
N PHE A 40 -9.93 -6.48 -3.41
CA PHE A 40 -10.88 -7.52 -3.82
C PHE A 40 -10.74 -7.89 -5.31
N GLY A 41 -9.64 -7.50 -5.95
CA GLY A 41 -9.40 -7.71 -7.38
C GLY A 41 -10.04 -6.63 -8.27
N GLU A 42 -10.01 -6.91 -9.58
CA GLU A 42 -10.48 -5.99 -10.62
C GLU A 42 -12.01 -5.88 -10.67
N GLU A 43 -12.50 -4.79 -11.29
CA GLU A 43 -13.93 -4.56 -11.44
C GLU A 43 -14.56 -5.57 -12.40
N ASP A 44 -15.40 -6.43 -11.85
CA ASP A 44 -16.51 -7.02 -12.59
C ASP A 44 -17.76 -6.21 -12.34
N GLU A 45 -18.62 -6.04 -13.36
CA GLU A 45 -19.94 -5.38 -13.26
C GLU A 45 -20.75 -5.87 -12.05
N GLU A 46 -20.65 -7.17 -11.73
CA GLU A 46 -21.34 -7.82 -10.61
C GLU A 46 -20.71 -7.56 -9.23
N LEU A 47 -19.49 -7.02 -9.17
CA LEU A 47 -18.69 -6.78 -7.96
C LEU A 47 -18.32 -5.30 -7.74
N LYS A 48 -18.94 -4.36 -8.45
CA LYS A 48 -18.67 -2.92 -8.33
C LYS A 48 -18.81 -2.37 -6.91
N ASP A 49 -19.68 -2.96 -6.10
CA ASP A 49 -19.94 -2.52 -4.72
C ASP A 49 -18.92 -3.05 -3.70
N LEU A 50 -17.90 -3.81 -4.12
CA LEU A 50 -16.91 -4.33 -3.19
C LEU A 50 -16.05 -3.21 -2.58
N PRO A 51 -15.74 -3.27 -1.26
CA PRO A 51 -14.92 -2.27 -0.62
C PRO A 51 -13.54 -2.18 -1.30
N LYS A 52 -13.14 -0.97 -1.67
CA LYS A 52 -11.81 -0.69 -2.19
C LYS A 52 -11.00 0.16 -1.23
N ALA A 53 -9.68 0.07 -1.35
CA ALA A 53 -8.83 1.09 -0.76
C ALA A 53 -9.24 2.46 -1.33
N LYS A 54 -9.38 3.45 -0.46
CA LYS A 54 -9.60 4.85 -0.86
C LYS A 54 -8.31 5.66 -0.76
N ASN A 55 -7.49 5.31 0.23
CA ASN A 55 -6.22 5.93 0.54
C ASN A 55 -5.34 4.95 1.31
N ILE A 56 -4.14 5.38 1.69
CA ILE A 56 -3.15 4.59 2.42
C ILE A 56 -3.64 4.09 3.81
N ASN A 57 -4.70 4.68 4.36
CA ASN A 57 -5.28 4.30 5.65
C ASN A 57 -6.31 3.16 5.53
N SER A 58 -6.64 2.75 4.30
CA SER A 58 -7.40 1.53 3.99
C SER A 58 -6.52 0.28 4.09
N LYS A 59 -5.78 0.11 5.20
CA LYS A 59 -4.91 -1.05 5.43
C LYS A 59 -5.73 -2.30 5.65
N ALA A 60 -5.29 -3.40 5.04
CA ALA A 60 -5.90 -4.70 5.27
C ALA A 60 -5.53 -5.24 6.65
N THR A 61 -6.50 -5.90 7.28
CA THR A 61 -6.35 -6.54 8.59
C THR A 61 -6.66 -8.04 8.52
N HIS A 62 -7.30 -8.50 7.45
CA HIS A 62 -7.62 -9.90 7.22
C HIS A 62 -7.29 -10.28 5.77
N GLY A 63 -6.92 -11.55 5.56
CA GLY A 63 -6.79 -12.16 4.26
C GLY A 63 -7.82 -13.28 4.14
N LEU A 64 -8.79 -13.12 3.24
CA LEU A 64 -9.75 -14.16 2.88
C LEU A 64 -9.12 -15.03 1.79
N VAL A 65 -8.99 -16.33 2.05
CA VAL A 65 -8.35 -17.27 1.12
C VAL A 65 -9.38 -18.30 0.69
N PHE A 66 -9.53 -18.49 -0.61
CA PHE A 66 -10.29 -19.58 -1.22
C PHE A 66 -9.34 -20.63 -1.78
N MET A 67 -9.68 -21.89 -1.55
CA MET A 67 -8.95 -23.05 -2.05
C MET A 67 -9.91 -24.08 -2.64
N PHE A 68 -9.49 -24.74 -3.71
CA PHE A 68 -10.17 -25.92 -4.24
C PHE A 68 -9.50 -27.20 -3.73
N GLN A 69 -10.31 -28.09 -3.17
CA GLN A 69 -9.88 -29.41 -2.70
C GLN A 69 -10.66 -30.50 -3.47
N PRO A 70 -10.03 -31.21 -4.41
CA PRO A 70 -10.61 -32.40 -5.02
C PRO A 70 -10.88 -33.49 -3.99
N LEU A 71 -11.92 -34.28 -4.23
CA LEU A 71 -12.29 -35.43 -3.38
C LEU A 71 -11.48 -36.70 -3.72
N ALA A 72 -11.10 -36.87 -4.99
CA ALA A 72 -10.39 -38.05 -5.49
C ALA A 72 -8.95 -37.73 -5.95
N ASP A 73 -8.36 -36.70 -5.38
CA ASP A 73 -6.97 -36.30 -5.62
C ASP A 73 -6.39 -35.64 -4.35
N SER A 74 -5.06 -35.56 -4.26
CA SER A 74 -4.36 -35.15 -3.04
C SER A 74 -3.84 -33.72 -3.07
N TYR A 75 -4.07 -32.97 -4.14
CA TYR A 75 -3.63 -31.57 -4.24
C TYR A 75 -4.66 -30.64 -3.61
N THR A 76 -4.18 -29.51 -3.09
CA THR A 76 -5.01 -28.37 -2.70
C THR A 76 -4.48 -27.16 -3.44
N GLN A 77 -5.36 -26.35 -4.03
CA GLN A 77 -4.94 -25.19 -4.81
C GLN A 77 -5.63 -23.93 -4.30
N PRO A 78 -4.87 -22.90 -3.86
CA PRO A 78 -5.41 -21.56 -3.69
C PRO A 78 -5.91 -21.03 -5.03
N ILE A 79 -7.16 -20.56 -5.06
CA ILE A 79 -7.81 -20.06 -6.28
C ILE A 79 -8.02 -18.55 -6.23
N ALA A 80 -8.26 -18.00 -5.03
CA ALA A 80 -8.41 -16.58 -4.82
C ALA A 80 -7.92 -16.17 -3.42
N VAL A 81 -7.38 -14.96 -3.35
CA VAL A 81 -6.96 -14.33 -2.09
C VAL A 81 -7.39 -12.88 -2.13
N PHE A 82 -8.12 -12.44 -1.11
CA PHE A 82 -8.60 -11.07 -0.97
C PHE A 82 -8.08 -10.47 0.32
N ALA A 83 -7.73 -9.18 0.28
CA ALA A 83 -7.28 -8.42 1.43
C ALA A 83 -8.43 -7.53 1.90
N SER A 84 -8.91 -7.72 3.13
CA SER A 84 -10.05 -6.98 3.68
C SER A 84 -9.70 -6.21 4.95
N LYS A 85 -10.53 -5.22 5.29
CA LYS A 85 -10.46 -4.48 6.55
C LYS A 85 -11.58 -4.96 7.46
N GLY A 86 -11.21 -5.88 8.35
CA GLY A 86 -12.14 -6.64 9.18
C GLY A 86 -12.62 -7.91 8.47
N PRO A 87 -13.39 -8.74 9.21
CA PRO A 87 -14.08 -9.88 8.62
C PRO A 87 -14.95 -9.46 7.43
N VAL A 88 -14.95 -10.26 6.38
CA VAL A 88 -15.74 -9.98 5.18
C VAL A 88 -17.22 -10.13 5.52
N ASN A 89 -18.03 -9.16 5.08
CA ASN A 89 -19.46 -9.21 5.34
C ASN A 89 -20.09 -10.41 4.62
N GLY A 90 -21.10 -11.03 5.23
CA GLY A 90 -21.69 -12.28 4.72
C GLY A 90 -22.26 -12.17 3.30
N LEU A 91 -22.81 -11.00 2.92
CA LEU A 91 -23.38 -10.81 1.58
C LEU A 91 -22.27 -10.78 0.50
N THR A 92 -21.19 -10.03 0.75
CA THR A 92 -19.99 -10.00 -0.08
C THR A 92 -19.37 -11.38 -0.17
N LEU A 93 -19.23 -12.08 0.95
CA LEU A 93 -18.67 -13.42 0.99
C LEU A 93 -19.51 -14.41 0.16
N SER A 94 -20.84 -14.35 0.23
CA SER A 94 -21.72 -15.14 -0.65
C SER A 94 -21.53 -14.83 -2.13
N LYS A 95 -21.43 -13.54 -2.50
CA LYS A 95 -21.13 -13.14 -3.90
C LYS A 95 -19.79 -13.71 -4.37
N LEU A 96 -18.76 -13.66 -3.53
CA LEU A 96 -17.44 -14.22 -3.85
C LEU A 96 -17.52 -15.76 -4.00
N ILE A 97 -18.17 -16.48 -3.09
CA ILE A 97 -18.35 -17.93 -3.18
C ILE A 97 -19.00 -18.33 -4.51
N VAL A 98 -20.10 -17.67 -4.89
CA VAL A 98 -20.79 -17.95 -6.16
C VAL A 98 -19.85 -17.70 -7.34
N LYS A 99 -19.10 -16.60 -7.33
CA LYS A 99 -18.13 -16.28 -8.38
C LYS A 99 -17.03 -17.35 -8.49
N GLU A 100 -16.47 -17.78 -7.37
CA GLU A 100 -15.44 -18.83 -7.34
C GLU A 100 -15.96 -20.16 -7.90
N VAL A 101 -17.18 -20.55 -7.54
CA VAL A 101 -17.82 -21.76 -8.09
C VAL A 101 -17.98 -21.64 -9.60
N LEU A 102 -18.53 -20.52 -10.09
CA LEU A 102 -18.72 -20.30 -11.53
C LEU A 102 -17.40 -20.34 -12.30
N LEU A 103 -16.33 -19.75 -11.77
CA LEU A 103 -15.00 -19.76 -12.41
C LEU A 103 -14.38 -21.16 -12.41
N LEU A 104 -14.52 -21.92 -11.34
CA LEU A 104 -14.06 -23.31 -11.25
C LEU A 104 -14.80 -24.23 -12.22
N GLU A 105 -16.13 -24.11 -12.32
CA GLU A 105 -16.94 -24.89 -13.24
C GLU A 105 -16.63 -24.57 -14.71
N LYS A 106 -16.42 -23.30 -15.05
CA LYS A 106 -15.92 -22.89 -16.38
C LYS A 106 -14.57 -23.50 -16.72
N CYS A 107 -13.74 -23.75 -15.71
CA CYS A 107 -12.44 -24.42 -15.84
C CYS A 107 -12.54 -25.96 -15.86
N GLY A 108 -13.75 -26.52 -15.77
CA GLY A 108 -14.04 -27.95 -15.83
C GLY A 108 -13.96 -28.70 -14.50
N ALA A 109 -13.94 -28.01 -13.36
CA ALA A 109 -14.13 -28.63 -12.05
C ALA A 109 -15.63 -28.82 -11.75
N TYR A 110 -15.96 -29.76 -10.88
CA TYR A 110 -17.31 -29.95 -10.36
C TYR A 110 -17.31 -29.65 -8.85
N VAL A 111 -17.95 -28.55 -8.45
CA VAL A 111 -17.95 -28.13 -7.04
C VAL A 111 -19.21 -28.63 -6.37
N HIS A 112 -19.05 -29.53 -5.40
CA HIS A 112 -20.18 -30.17 -4.70
C HIS A 112 -20.67 -29.42 -3.47
N GLY A 113 -19.89 -28.45 -3.00
CA GLY A 113 -20.20 -27.69 -1.81
C GLY A 113 -19.00 -26.89 -1.33
N PHE A 114 -19.17 -26.22 -0.21
CA PHE A 114 -18.12 -25.45 0.44
C PHE A 114 -17.94 -25.83 1.91
N VAL A 115 -16.74 -25.58 2.43
CA VAL A 115 -16.37 -25.78 3.83
C VAL A 115 -15.94 -24.43 4.40
N SER A 116 -16.57 -24.03 5.51
CA SER A 116 -16.27 -22.82 6.26
C SER A 116 -16.12 -23.14 7.75
N ASP A 117 -15.47 -22.25 8.49
CA ASP A 117 -15.51 -22.31 9.95
C ASP A 117 -16.90 -21.89 10.50
N GLY A 118 -17.09 -22.01 11.81
CA GLY A 118 -18.34 -21.66 12.50
C GLY A 118 -18.47 -20.17 12.89
N ALA A 119 -17.62 -19.27 12.39
CA ALA A 119 -17.61 -17.86 12.76
C ALA A 119 -18.92 -17.13 12.40
N GLN A 120 -19.19 -16.03 13.09
CA GLN A 120 -20.45 -15.30 12.96
C GLN A 120 -20.72 -14.75 11.55
N THR A 121 -19.68 -14.35 10.82
CA THR A 121 -19.74 -13.89 9.42
C THR A 121 -20.14 -15.01 8.48
N ASN A 122 -19.60 -16.23 8.67
CA ASN A 122 -19.92 -17.41 7.87
C ASN A 122 -21.35 -17.92 8.10
N ARG A 123 -21.94 -17.69 9.27
CA ARG A 123 -23.36 -17.99 9.51
C ARG A 123 -24.32 -17.12 8.70
N ARG A 124 -23.92 -15.89 8.34
CA ARG A 124 -24.72 -15.04 7.46
C ARG A 124 -24.72 -15.60 6.04
N VAL A 125 -23.60 -16.12 5.54
CA VAL A 125 -23.52 -16.82 4.24
C VAL A 125 -24.53 -17.96 4.15
N TRP A 126 -24.65 -18.76 5.21
CA TRP A 126 -25.65 -19.84 5.27
C TRP A 126 -27.08 -19.30 5.14
N THR A 127 -27.38 -18.19 5.81
CA THR A 127 -28.69 -17.54 5.72
C THR A 127 -28.98 -17.02 4.31
N GLU A 128 -27.99 -16.38 3.67
CA GLU A 128 -28.11 -15.90 2.27
C GLU A 128 -28.34 -17.06 1.28
N PHE A 129 -27.76 -18.24 1.55
CA PHE A 129 -28.00 -19.46 0.76
C PHE A 129 -29.24 -20.26 1.22
N GLY A 130 -30.05 -19.74 2.15
CA GLY A 130 -31.26 -20.42 2.64
C GLY A 130 -31.01 -21.63 3.55
N ILE A 131 -29.78 -21.81 4.03
CA ILE A 131 -29.39 -22.86 4.98
C ILE A 131 -29.75 -22.37 6.39
N SER A 132 -30.68 -23.06 7.05
CA SER A 132 -31.11 -22.74 8.41
C SER A 132 -31.09 -23.98 9.31
N GLY A 133 -30.79 -23.74 10.60
CA GLY A 133 -30.76 -24.79 11.63
C GLY A 133 -31.44 -24.37 12.94
N LYS A 134 -32.46 -23.49 12.90
CA LYS A 134 -33.08 -22.94 14.12
C LYS A 134 -34.53 -23.36 14.35
N LEU A 135 -34.79 -23.82 15.58
CA LEU A 135 -35.98 -23.48 16.35
C LEU A 135 -35.71 -22.17 17.13
N ASN A 136 -36.65 -21.21 17.03
CA ASN A 136 -36.93 -20.07 17.93
C ASN A 136 -35.85 -18.99 18.24
N SER A 137 -35.97 -17.88 17.50
CA SER A 137 -36.04 -16.47 17.96
C SER A 137 -34.76 -15.69 18.44
N PRO A 138 -34.77 -14.32 18.41
CA PRO A 138 -33.65 -13.46 17.99
C PRO A 138 -33.24 -12.34 19.00
N ASN A 139 -32.31 -11.43 18.61
CA ASN A 139 -32.20 -9.96 18.92
C ASN A 139 -30.72 -9.46 18.77
N SER A 140 -30.39 -8.51 17.87
CA SER A 140 -30.29 -7.00 17.95
C SER A 140 -29.26 -6.48 18.99
N SER A 141 -28.45 -5.42 18.86
CA SER A 141 -28.15 -4.34 17.89
C SER A 141 -26.99 -3.46 18.46
N GLU A 142 -26.17 -2.84 17.59
CA GLU A 142 -25.38 -1.56 17.63
C GLU A 142 -24.63 -1.00 18.88
N TRP A 143 -23.53 -0.23 18.66
CA TRP A 143 -23.34 1.23 18.95
C TRP A 143 -21.86 1.73 18.81
N GLU A 144 -21.69 3.02 18.47
CA GLU A 144 -20.51 3.83 18.12
C GLU A 144 -19.66 4.37 19.30
N PHE A 145 -18.45 4.95 19.08
CA PHE A 145 -18.02 6.32 19.54
C PHE A 145 -16.55 6.71 19.15
N THR A 146 -16.26 8.03 19.22
CA THR A 146 -15.25 8.89 18.54
C THR A 146 -13.96 9.28 19.31
N ASP A 147 -12.98 9.79 18.52
CA ASP A 147 -11.92 10.83 18.67
C ASP A 147 -10.84 10.87 19.78
N VAL A 148 -9.62 11.32 19.39
CA VAL A 148 -8.96 12.60 19.82
C VAL A 148 -7.38 12.64 19.78
N PHE A 149 -6.85 13.68 19.09
CA PHE A 149 -5.59 14.49 19.13
C PHE A 149 -4.16 14.12 18.62
N GLU A 150 -3.69 15.06 17.76
CA GLU A 150 -2.43 15.85 17.65
C GLU A 150 -1.05 15.23 17.33
N HIS A 151 -0.34 15.83 16.36
CA HIS A 151 0.75 16.81 16.60
C HIS A 151 1.02 17.68 15.35
N ASP A 152 1.21 18.98 15.58
CA ASP A 152 1.55 20.03 14.62
C ASP A 152 3.08 20.10 14.38
N TYR A 153 3.50 20.11 13.11
CA TYR A 153 4.90 20.25 12.67
C TYR A 153 5.13 21.52 11.81
N SER A 154 4.34 22.57 12.01
CA SER A 154 4.26 23.75 11.13
C SER A 154 5.31 24.86 11.33
N LEU A 155 6.56 24.56 11.72
CA LEU A 155 7.64 25.57 11.64
C LEU A 155 8.35 25.51 10.28
N ALA A 156 7.92 26.40 9.37
CA ALA A 156 8.45 26.51 8.00
C ALA A 156 10.00 26.49 7.88
N PRO A 157 10.80 27.12 8.77
CA PRO A 157 12.27 27.10 8.67
C PRO A 157 12.90 25.71 8.84
N ILE A 158 12.26 24.81 9.59
CA ILE A 158 12.78 23.47 9.87
C ILE A 158 12.57 22.55 8.67
N VAL A 159 11.43 22.69 8.00
CA VAL A 159 11.06 21.87 6.84
C VAL A 159 12.03 22.09 5.68
N GLU A 160 12.39 23.35 5.41
CA GLU A 160 13.34 23.70 4.34
C GLU A 160 14.75 23.15 4.62
N CYS A 161 15.20 23.21 5.88
CA CYS A 161 16.48 22.62 6.28
C CYS A 161 16.51 21.09 6.09
N LEU A 162 15.41 20.40 6.38
CA LEU A 162 15.28 18.95 6.19
C LEU A 162 15.24 18.59 4.71
N LYS A 163 14.48 19.35 3.90
CA LYS A 163 14.47 19.21 2.44
C LYS A 163 15.89 19.32 1.91
N TYR A 164 16.61 20.40 2.22
CA TYR A 164 17.97 20.63 1.75
C TYR A 164 18.93 19.47 2.11
N TYR A 165 18.85 18.97 3.35
CA TYR A 165 19.65 17.83 3.82
C TYR A 165 19.37 16.54 3.02
N ILE A 166 18.10 16.23 2.76
CA ILE A 166 17.69 15.07 1.95
C ILE A 166 18.22 15.20 0.51
N VAL A 167 18.11 16.40 -0.09
CA VAL A 167 18.61 16.69 -1.44
C VAL A 167 20.13 16.51 -1.54
N GLY A 168 20.88 16.86 -0.49
CA GLY A 168 22.32 16.57 -0.43
C GLY A 168 22.65 15.08 -0.54
N TYR A 169 21.89 14.21 0.12
CA TYR A 169 22.03 12.76 -0.01
C TYR A 169 21.67 12.27 -1.44
N LEU A 170 20.63 12.83 -2.04
CA LEU A 170 20.19 12.48 -3.38
C LEU A 170 21.21 12.87 -4.45
N SER A 171 21.81 14.05 -4.31
CA SER A 171 22.90 14.49 -5.18
C SER A 171 24.01 13.43 -5.24
N HIS A 172 24.44 12.90 -4.08
CA HIS A 172 25.42 11.81 -4.02
C HIS A 172 24.94 10.52 -4.72
N GLN A 173 23.66 10.18 -4.64
CA GLN A 173 23.11 8.97 -5.29
C GLN A 173 22.97 9.12 -6.80
N ILE A 174 22.57 10.30 -7.29
CA ILE A 174 22.44 10.58 -8.73
C ILE A 174 23.82 10.65 -9.38
N MET A 175 24.83 11.21 -8.69
CA MET A 175 26.20 11.26 -9.18
C MET A 175 26.80 9.88 -9.49
N LYS A 176 26.33 8.80 -8.85
CA LYS A 176 26.76 7.42 -9.13
C LYS A 176 26.25 6.88 -10.47
N ARG A 177 25.28 7.56 -11.09
CA ARG A 177 24.61 7.11 -12.33
C ARG A 177 25.14 7.75 -13.60
N THR A 178 26.06 8.71 -13.48
CA THR A 178 26.64 9.38 -14.64
C THR A 178 28.15 9.54 -14.46
N THR A 179 28.90 9.35 -15.53
CA THR A 179 30.33 9.68 -15.59
C THR A 179 30.57 11.08 -16.14
N CYS A 180 29.55 11.73 -16.71
CA CYS A 180 29.62 13.05 -17.34
C CYS A 180 30.01 14.13 -16.32
N SER A 181 31.12 14.82 -16.58
CA SER A 181 31.63 15.92 -15.74
C SER A 181 30.64 17.09 -15.66
N LYS A 182 30.03 17.48 -16.80
CA LYS A 182 29.00 18.53 -16.87
C LYS A 182 27.77 18.22 -16.03
N CYS A 183 27.33 16.96 -16.00
CA CYS A 183 26.22 16.55 -15.13
C CYS A 183 26.61 16.60 -13.66
N LYS A 184 27.79 16.08 -13.31
CA LYS A 184 28.29 16.07 -11.93
C LYS A 184 28.44 17.48 -11.34
N SER A 185 29.01 18.42 -12.10
CA SER A 185 29.15 19.81 -11.69
C SER A 185 27.80 20.50 -11.47
N CYS A 186 26.72 19.97 -12.04
CA CYS A 186 25.38 20.53 -11.95
C CYS A 186 24.48 19.82 -10.94
N LEU A 187 25.00 18.84 -10.19
CA LEU A 187 24.27 18.17 -9.10
C LEU A 187 24.72 18.64 -7.72
N THR A 188 25.94 19.19 -7.60
CA THR A 188 26.52 19.63 -6.32
C THR A 188 27.05 21.06 -6.39
N SER A 189 27.01 21.75 -5.26
CA SER A 189 27.74 23.00 -4.98
C SER A 189 28.94 22.72 -4.04
N PRO A 190 30.04 23.49 -4.13
CA PRO A 190 31.18 23.35 -3.23
C PRO A 190 30.84 23.56 -1.75
N GLN A 191 30.06 24.60 -1.44
CA GLN A 191 29.56 24.93 -0.09
C GLN A 191 28.37 25.91 -0.23
N ASN A 192 27.41 25.89 0.70
CA ASN A 192 26.29 26.84 0.73
C ASN A 192 25.96 27.24 2.18
N TYR A 193 25.70 28.53 2.40
CA TYR A 193 25.39 29.13 3.71
C TYR A 193 23.99 29.75 3.77
N SER A 194 23.12 29.43 2.80
CA SER A 194 21.72 29.82 2.86
C SER A 194 21.03 29.23 4.09
N ALA A 195 19.88 29.81 4.49
CA ALA A 195 19.16 29.42 5.69
C ALA A 195 18.79 27.92 5.68
N GLU A 196 18.46 27.38 4.51
CA GLU A 196 18.10 25.98 4.30
C GLU A 196 19.32 25.04 4.40
N ALA A 197 20.53 25.54 4.17
CA ALA A 197 21.76 24.76 4.31
C ALA A 197 22.21 24.58 5.78
N LEU A 198 21.57 25.28 6.72
CA LEU A 198 21.99 25.35 8.12
C LEU A 198 22.11 23.97 8.79
N LEU A 199 21.13 23.09 8.62
CA LEU A 199 21.19 21.73 9.16
C LEU A 199 22.35 20.91 8.57
N THR A 200 22.59 21.04 7.27
CA THR A 200 23.68 20.33 6.59
C THR A 200 25.03 20.84 7.07
N ASN A 201 25.19 22.16 7.22
CA ASN A 201 26.39 22.78 7.77
C ASN A 201 26.67 22.32 9.21
N ILE A 202 25.64 22.25 10.06
CA ILE A 202 25.77 21.78 11.45
C ILE A 202 26.16 20.30 11.52
N LYS A 203 25.59 19.46 10.65
CA LYS A 203 25.82 18.00 10.65
C LYS A 203 27.09 17.57 9.90
N SER A 204 27.61 18.40 9.00
CA SER A 204 28.71 18.03 8.12
C SER A 204 30.03 17.94 8.88
N LYS A 205 30.76 16.85 8.63
CA LYS A 205 32.18 16.70 9.01
C LYS A 205 33.11 16.87 7.79
N GLY A 206 32.66 17.62 6.78
CA GLY A 206 33.39 17.86 5.52
C GLY A 206 33.02 16.93 4.36
N CYS A 207 32.15 15.93 4.58
CA CYS A 207 31.80 14.93 3.57
C CYS A 207 30.38 15.05 3.00
N LEU A 208 29.50 15.85 3.62
CA LEU A 208 28.13 16.03 3.12
C LEU A 208 28.13 16.91 1.87
N LYS A 209 27.28 16.55 0.90
CA LYS A 209 27.17 17.28 -0.36
C LYS A 209 26.10 18.35 -0.27
N HIS A 210 26.46 19.55 -0.67
CA HIS A 210 25.51 20.62 -0.89
C HIS A 210 24.90 20.44 -2.28
N PRO A 211 23.58 20.30 -2.43
CA PRO A 211 22.96 20.31 -3.74
C PRO A 211 23.11 21.69 -4.40
N ASN A 212 23.15 21.72 -5.73
CA ASN A 212 23.01 23.00 -6.42
C ASN A 212 21.56 23.49 -6.36
N ILE A 213 21.34 24.77 -6.69
CA ILE A 213 20.04 25.40 -6.61
C ILE A 213 18.98 24.75 -7.51
N TYR A 214 19.36 24.28 -8.71
CA TYR A 214 18.43 23.63 -9.63
C TYR A 214 17.92 22.29 -9.09
N LEU A 215 18.83 21.46 -8.56
CA LEU A 215 18.47 20.17 -7.95
C LEU A 215 17.65 20.39 -6.68
N TYR A 216 18.00 21.39 -5.86
CA TYR A 216 17.22 21.77 -4.69
C TYR A 216 15.79 22.18 -5.07
N ASN A 217 15.62 23.08 -6.03
CA ASN A 217 14.30 23.54 -6.47
C ASN A 217 13.44 22.40 -7.04
N LEU A 218 14.05 21.51 -7.85
CA LEU A 218 13.35 20.34 -8.39
C LEU A 218 12.86 19.42 -7.28
N MET A 219 13.74 19.06 -6.34
CA MET A 219 13.37 18.17 -5.25
C MET A 219 12.40 18.81 -4.25
N SER A 220 12.50 20.11 -4.02
CA SER A 220 11.53 20.87 -3.23
C SER A 220 10.15 20.84 -3.87
N ALA A 221 10.06 21.05 -5.19
CA ALA A 221 8.80 20.93 -5.92
C ALA A 221 8.21 19.51 -5.86
N ILE A 222 9.05 18.47 -5.96
CA ILE A 222 8.62 17.07 -5.79
C ILE A 222 8.13 16.83 -4.35
N GLU A 223 8.81 17.35 -3.33
CA GLU A 223 8.39 17.19 -1.93
C GLU A 223 7.05 17.89 -1.66
N ASP A 224 6.82 19.07 -2.25
CA ASP A 224 5.56 19.78 -2.10
C ASP A 224 4.39 19.01 -2.71
N GLU A 225 4.58 18.41 -3.90
CA GLU A 225 3.57 17.51 -4.49
C GLU A 225 3.44 16.22 -3.68
N PHE A 226 4.55 15.67 -3.18
CA PHE A 226 4.52 14.48 -2.34
C PHE A 226 3.69 14.70 -1.07
N GLN A 227 3.82 15.85 -0.40
CA GLN A 227 3.03 16.17 0.79
C GLN A 227 1.52 16.18 0.51
N LYS A 228 1.10 16.63 -0.69
CA LYS A 228 -0.31 16.65 -1.09
C LYS A 228 -0.85 15.24 -1.37
N TYR A 229 -0.05 14.40 -2.01
CA TYR A 229 -0.51 13.14 -2.58
C TYR A 229 -0.03 11.89 -1.83
N CYS A 230 0.78 12.00 -0.78
CA CYS A 230 1.38 10.85 -0.09
C CYS A 230 0.38 9.83 0.47
N GLU A 231 -0.88 10.23 0.69
CA GLU A 231 -1.95 9.36 1.15
C GLU A 231 -2.77 8.73 0.01
N ASN A 232 -2.62 9.21 -1.23
CA ASN A 232 -3.34 8.69 -2.39
C ASN A 232 -2.85 7.29 -2.78
N LEU A 233 -3.61 6.60 -3.63
CA LEU A 233 -3.22 5.29 -4.16
C LEU A 233 -2.27 5.42 -5.36
N THR A 234 -2.49 6.45 -6.17
CA THR A 234 -1.75 6.78 -7.40
C THR A 234 -0.67 7.83 -7.15
N VAL A 235 -0.02 7.80 -5.98
CA VAL A 235 0.94 8.83 -5.53
C VAL A 235 1.97 9.20 -6.60
N PHE A 236 2.53 8.19 -7.29
CA PHE A 236 3.55 8.44 -8.30
C PHE A 236 2.98 9.24 -9.48
N ASP A 237 1.84 8.82 -10.01
CA ASP A 237 1.20 9.44 -11.16
C ASP A 237 0.69 10.84 -10.82
N ASP A 238 0.03 11.00 -9.65
CA ASP A 238 -0.48 12.28 -9.17
C ASP A 238 0.66 13.31 -9.01
N ILE A 239 1.82 12.89 -8.48
CA ILE A 239 2.99 13.77 -8.35
C ILE A 239 3.54 14.13 -9.72
N VAL A 240 3.69 13.16 -10.63
CA VAL A 240 4.21 13.41 -11.98
C VAL A 240 3.31 14.40 -12.71
N GLU A 241 1.99 14.23 -12.63
CA GLU A 241 1.00 15.14 -13.21
C GLU A 241 1.10 16.55 -12.61
N GLY A 242 1.19 16.66 -11.28
CA GLY A 242 1.42 17.92 -10.59
C GLY A 242 2.72 18.62 -11.00
N LEU A 243 3.75 17.86 -11.37
CA LEU A 243 5.04 18.40 -11.85
C LEU A 243 5.01 18.83 -13.31
N ILE A 244 4.18 18.24 -14.18
CA ILE A 244 4.06 18.63 -15.61
C ILE A 244 3.84 20.14 -15.74
N THR A 245 2.95 20.70 -14.93
CA THR A 245 2.65 22.15 -14.92
C THR A 245 3.82 23.04 -14.46
N LYS A 246 4.85 22.46 -13.84
CA LYS A 246 6.02 23.17 -13.32
C LYS A 246 7.29 22.95 -14.17
N PHE A 247 7.26 22.02 -15.13
CA PHE A 247 8.46 21.58 -15.86
C PHE A 247 9.13 22.65 -16.72
N GLU A 248 8.36 23.60 -17.25
CA GLU A 248 8.89 24.69 -18.08
C GLU A 248 9.90 25.56 -17.32
N THR A 249 9.88 25.54 -15.98
CA THR A 249 10.80 26.32 -15.13
C THR A 249 12.14 25.62 -14.86
N PHE A 250 12.28 24.32 -15.17
CA PHE A 250 13.49 23.56 -14.84
C PHE A 250 14.50 23.56 -15.99
N THR A 251 15.62 24.25 -15.77
CA THR A 251 16.76 24.26 -16.68
C THR A 251 17.83 23.26 -16.21
N PHE A 252 18.29 22.40 -17.12
CA PHE A 252 19.42 21.50 -16.89
C PHE A 252 20.44 21.66 -18.03
N PRO A 253 21.71 21.99 -17.73
CA PRO A 253 22.64 22.49 -18.74
C PRO A 253 23.27 21.41 -19.63
N CYS A 254 23.12 20.12 -19.31
CA CYS A 254 23.55 19.03 -20.19
C CYS A 254 22.37 18.52 -21.03
N ALA A 255 22.30 18.92 -22.30
CA ALA A 255 21.22 18.53 -23.20
C ALA A 255 21.16 17.00 -23.44
N GLU A 256 22.30 16.33 -23.55
CA GLU A 256 22.38 14.89 -23.84
C GLU A 256 21.77 14.00 -22.74
N HIS A 257 21.97 14.36 -21.47
CA HIS A 257 21.58 13.52 -20.33
C HIS A 257 20.41 14.12 -19.53
N LYS A 258 19.88 15.28 -19.95
CA LYS A 258 18.83 16.03 -19.24
C LYS A 258 17.66 15.13 -18.89
N ASP A 259 17.05 14.53 -19.90
CA ASP A 259 15.81 13.78 -19.74
C ASP A 259 16.02 12.55 -18.85
N TYR A 260 17.09 11.79 -19.10
CA TYR A 260 17.45 10.63 -18.29
C TYR A 260 17.68 10.98 -16.81
N ILE A 261 18.49 12.01 -16.54
CA ILE A 261 18.84 12.40 -15.17
C ILE A 261 17.60 12.93 -14.44
N ILE A 262 16.78 13.75 -15.09
CA ILE A 262 15.56 14.31 -14.50
C ILE A 262 14.57 13.17 -14.19
N SER A 263 14.24 12.33 -15.16
CA SER A 263 13.31 11.20 -14.96
C SER A 263 13.80 10.23 -13.89
N TYR A 264 15.10 9.91 -13.88
CA TYR A 264 15.68 9.07 -12.83
C TYR A 264 15.56 9.73 -11.46
N SER A 265 15.86 11.03 -11.37
CA SER A 265 15.85 11.76 -10.10
C SER A 265 14.46 11.84 -9.50
N ILE A 266 13.43 12.09 -10.31
CA ILE A 266 12.01 12.08 -9.90
C ILE A 266 11.62 10.69 -9.40
N LYS A 267 11.86 9.66 -10.22
CA LYS A 267 11.54 8.28 -9.87
C LYS A 267 12.21 7.85 -8.57
N TYR A 268 13.50 8.15 -8.43
CA TYR A 268 14.27 7.80 -7.24
C TYR A 268 13.74 8.53 -6.01
N TYR A 269 13.48 9.84 -6.11
CA TYR A 269 12.99 10.65 -5.01
C TYR A 269 11.65 10.17 -4.49
N ILE A 270 10.65 10.05 -5.37
CA ILE A 270 9.29 9.63 -5.01
C ILE A 270 9.35 8.24 -4.36
N SER A 271 10.05 7.29 -4.99
CA SER A 271 10.21 5.93 -4.43
C SER A 271 10.85 5.93 -3.04
N MET A 272 11.86 6.78 -2.83
CA MET A 272 12.52 6.91 -1.54
C MET A 272 11.58 7.51 -0.49
N ARG A 273 10.84 8.57 -0.82
CA ARG A 273 9.89 9.23 0.08
C ARG A 273 8.72 8.32 0.45
N MET A 274 8.13 7.60 -0.50
CA MET A 274 7.10 6.61 -0.22
C MET A 274 7.58 5.54 0.77
N ARG A 275 8.82 5.06 0.64
CA ARG A 275 9.41 4.08 1.58
C ARG A 275 9.63 4.67 2.98
N GLN A 276 10.09 5.91 3.05
CA GLN A 276 10.26 6.60 4.34
C GLN A 276 8.92 6.82 5.03
N TYR A 277 7.91 7.30 4.28
CA TYR A 277 6.57 7.54 4.77
C TYR A 277 5.94 6.26 5.31
N THR A 278 5.88 5.19 4.51
CA THR A 278 5.34 3.89 4.94
C THR A 278 6.06 3.32 6.17
N ARG A 279 7.39 3.45 6.24
CA ARG A 279 8.15 3.04 7.43
C ARG A 279 7.72 3.83 8.68
N GLN A 280 7.56 5.14 8.57
CA GLN A 280 7.12 5.98 9.68
C GLN A 280 5.70 5.61 10.12
N THR A 281 4.76 5.51 9.18
CA THR A 281 3.37 5.11 9.47
C THR A 281 3.30 3.74 10.16
N ASN A 282 4.12 2.77 9.73
CA ASN A 282 4.16 1.45 10.36
C ASN A 282 4.79 1.49 11.76
N GLN A 283 5.82 2.32 11.97
CA GLN A 283 6.44 2.49 13.29
C GLN A 283 5.47 3.13 14.28
N ASP A 284 4.73 4.16 13.85
CA ASP A 284 3.76 4.83 14.71
C ASP A 284 2.59 3.91 15.04
N LYS A 285 2.10 3.12 14.07
CA LYS A 285 1.11 2.06 14.32
C LYS A 285 1.63 1.00 15.30
N SER A 286 2.90 0.61 15.20
CA SER A 286 3.51 -0.32 16.15
C SER A 286 3.57 0.27 17.57
N LYS A 287 3.91 1.55 17.72
CA LYS A 287 3.89 2.25 19.02
C LYS A 287 2.46 2.30 19.59
N GLU A 288 1.46 2.60 18.76
CA GLU A 288 0.05 2.61 19.14
C GLU A 288 -0.41 1.22 19.62
N ASN A 289 -0.08 0.16 18.87
CA ASN A 289 -0.39 -1.22 19.24
C ASN A 289 0.28 -1.65 20.54
N LEU A 290 1.52 -1.20 20.79
CA LEU A 290 2.21 -1.43 22.07
C LEU A 290 1.48 -0.73 23.23
N LYS A 291 1.00 0.50 23.04
CA LYS A 291 0.19 1.21 24.03
C LYS A 291 -1.12 0.46 24.32
N LYS A 292 -1.87 0.04 23.28
CA LYS A 292 -3.11 -0.75 23.42
C LYS A 292 -2.88 -2.07 24.17
N LYS A 293 -1.80 -2.79 23.85
CA LYS A 293 -1.43 -4.04 24.55
C LYS A 293 -1.05 -3.83 26.01
N LYS A 294 -0.48 -2.67 26.37
CA LYS A 294 -0.23 -2.32 27.77
C LYS A 294 -1.55 -2.05 28.48
N LEU A 295 -2.42 -1.23 27.90
CA LEU A 295 -3.73 -0.89 28.45
C LEU A 295 -4.62 -2.12 28.66
N SER A 296 -4.68 -3.05 27.71
CA SER A 296 -5.50 -4.27 27.84
C SER A 296 -5.07 -5.20 28.97
N LYS A 297 -3.81 -5.10 29.44
CA LYS A 297 -3.35 -5.82 30.64
C LYS A 297 -3.87 -5.19 31.94
N PHE A 298 -4.17 -3.89 31.93
CA PHE A 298 -4.74 -3.18 33.09
C PHE A 298 -6.27 -3.28 33.15
N CYS A 299 -6.96 -3.47 32.02
CA CYS A 299 -8.41 -3.68 31.98
C CYS A 299 -8.85 -5.12 32.31
N LYS A 300 -7.94 -5.99 32.79
CA LYS A 300 -8.30 -7.28 33.38
C LYS A 300 -8.58 -7.11 34.87
N THR A 301 -9.71 -6.50 35.18
CA THR A 301 -10.41 -6.58 36.48
C THR A 301 -11.88 -6.83 36.18
#